data_AF-A0A846NGS4-F1
#
_entry.id   AF-A0A846NGS4-F1
#
_cell.length_a   1.000
_cell.length_b   1.000
_cell.length_c   1.000
_cell.angle_alpha   90.00
_cell.angle_beta   90.00
_cell.angle_gamma   90.00
#
_symmetry.space_group_name_H-M   'P 1'
#
loop_
_entity.id
_entity.type
_entity.pdbx_description
1 polymer ?
#
loop_
_entity_poly.entity_id
_entity_poly.type
_entity_poly.pdbx_seq_one_letter_code
_entity_poly.pdbx_strand_id
1 'polypeptide(L)'
;MKAKNYRSIRGQLYTRREYIKATPHIRIVKFEMGQENEDYDVELKVVANERVLMRDNALEALRISANKNLSRKVGSDYHLKIVVYPHHILREHKYMTGAGADRLSDGMSHAFGKVVGRAAAINKGQAILSVKTFAENVENAMEALKVARSKVPKGAKILVATLAEKNKES
;
A
#
# COMPACT_ATOMS: atom_id res chain seq x y z
N MET A 1 11.88 -1.36 -13.67
CA MET A 1 10.41 -1.54 -13.63
C MET A 1 9.68 -0.26 -13.14
N LYS A 2 8.96 0.44 -14.01
CA LYS A 2 8.23 1.69 -13.66
C LYS A 2 6.81 1.43 -13.11
N ALA A 3 6.36 2.22 -12.15
CA ALA A 3 5.03 2.07 -11.53
C ALA A 3 3.86 2.26 -12.51
N LYS A 4 4.08 3.05 -13.58
CA LYS A 4 3.08 3.31 -14.63
C LYS A 4 2.55 2.04 -15.30
N ASN A 5 3.35 0.98 -15.35
CA ASN A 5 3.00 -0.27 -16.02
C ASN A 5 1.93 -1.06 -15.25
N TYR A 6 1.93 -0.97 -13.91
CA TYR A 6 1.12 -1.83 -13.04
C TYR A 6 0.00 -1.11 -12.32
N ARG A 7 0.04 0.22 -12.20
CA ARG A 7 -0.94 1.00 -11.40
C ARG A 7 -2.40 0.79 -11.81
N SER A 8 -2.66 0.42 -13.05
CA SER A 8 -4.02 0.13 -13.52
C SER A 8 -4.28 -1.37 -13.42
N ILE A 9 -5.39 -1.76 -12.79
CA ILE A 9 -5.85 -3.14 -12.78
C ILE A 9 -6.34 -3.47 -14.19
N ARG A 10 -5.63 -4.36 -14.89
CA ARG A 10 -5.98 -4.85 -16.22
C ARG A 10 -6.21 -6.36 -16.12
N GLY A 11 -7.40 -6.83 -16.46
CA GLY A 11 -7.76 -8.24 -16.39
C GLY A 11 -7.91 -8.77 -14.96
N GLN A 12 -7.72 -10.09 -14.82
CA GLN A 12 -7.93 -10.82 -13.58
C GLN A 12 -6.71 -10.74 -12.64
N LEU A 13 -6.98 -10.69 -11.34
CA LEU A 13 -5.93 -10.70 -10.31
C LEU A 13 -5.37 -12.12 -10.13
N TYR A 14 -4.07 -12.27 -10.33
CA TYR A 14 -3.32 -13.47 -9.96
C TYR A 14 -3.01 -13.49 -8.46
N THR A 15 -3.66 -14.39 -7.71
CA THR A 15 -3.52 -14.51 -6.24
C THR A 15 -3.33 -15.95 -5.75
N ARG A 16 -3.79 -16.95 -6.53
CA ARG A 16 -3.75 -18.38 -6.20
C ARG A 16 -2.31 -18.89 -6.20
N ARG A 17 -1.78 -19.23 -5.02
CA ARG A 17 -0.37 -19.60 -4.82
C ARG A 17 -0.05 -21.01 -5.31
N GLU A 18 -1.04 -21.91 -5.29
CA GLU A 18 -0.91 -23.29 -5.76
C GLU A 18 -0.52 -23.40 -7.24
N TYR A 19 -0.90 -22.42 -8.06
CA TYR A 19 -0.55 -22.36 -9.49
C TYR A 19 0.70 -21.51 -9.76
N ILE A 20 1.31 -20.92 -8.73
CA ILE A 20 2.44 -19.99 -8.85
C ILE A 20 3.67 -20.60 -8.16
N LYS A 21 4.53 -21.23 -8.96
CA LYS A 21 5.72 -21.97 -8.51
C LYS A 21 6.64 -21.18 -7.57
N ALA A 22 6.83 -19.88 -7.81
CA ALA A 22 7.68 -19.03 -6.99
C ALA A 22 6.96 -17.75 -6.62
N THR A 23 6.61 -17.62 -5.34
CA THR A 23 5.97 -16.41 -4.81
C THR A 23 7.01 -15.50 -4.15
N PRO A 24 7.15 -14.24 -4.60
CA PRO A 24 8.09 -13.30 -4.03
C PRO A 24 7.74 -12.96 -2.58
N HIS A 25 8.76 -12.64 -1.80
CA HIS A 25 8.60 -12.15 -0.43
C HIS A 25 7.91 -10.77 -0.41
N ILE A 26 7.15 -10.49 0.66
CA ILE A 26 6.45 -9.22 0.86
C ILE A 26 7.42 -8.22 1.49
N ARG A 27 7.64 -7.05 0.89
CA ARG A 27 8.55 -6.06 1.50
C ARG A 27 8.09 -5.48 2.85
N ILE A 28 6.79 -5.44 3.09
CA ILE A 28 6.23 -4.95 4.34
C ILE A 28 6.49 -6.00 5.42
N VAL A 29 7.23 -5.62 6.46
CA VAL A 29 7.54 -6.51 7.59
C VAL A 29 6.49 -6.41 8.70
N LYS A 30 6.06 -5.19 9.04
CA LYS A 30 5.09 -4.91 10.11
C LYS A 30 3.90 -4.14 9.54
N PHE A 31 2.70 -4.65 9.78
CA PHE A 31 1.45 -3.99 9.36
C PHE A 31 0.92 -3.03 10.42
N GLU A 32 1.28 -3.24 11.68
CA GLU A 32 0.88 -2.44 12.83
C GLU A 32 2.11 -1.88 13.55
N MET A 33 1.99 -0.65 14.03
CA MET A 33 3.03 0.08 14.77
C MET A 33 2.41 1.07 15.75
N GLY A 34 3.24 1.51 16.69
CA GLY A 34 2.82 2.36 17.78
C GLY A 34 2.16 1.54 18.88
N GLN A 35 1.40 2.20 19.73
CA GLN A 35 0.73 1.58 20.84
C GLN A 35 -0.72 1.28 20.45
N GLU A 36 -1.19 0.07 20.70
CA GLU A 36 -2.61 -0.23 20.62
C GLU A 36 -3.26 0.23 21.93
N ASN A 37 -4.16 1.20 21.83
CA ASN A 37 -4.97 1.68 22.94
C ASN A 37 -6.42 1.83 22.48
N GLU A 38 -7.36 1.58 23.39
CA GLU A 38 -8.80 1.78 23.19
C GLU A 38 -9.22 3.23 23.42
N ASP A 39 -8.45 3.99 24.20
CA ASP A 39 -8.77 5.38 24.60
C ASP A 39 -8.60 6.43 23.48
N TYR A 40 -8.25 6.04 22.26
CA TYR A 40 -8.06 7.01 21.19
C TYR A 40 -9.39 7.64 20.74
N ASP A 41 -9.43 8.97 20.70
CA ASP A 41 -10.63 9.73 20.33
C ASP A 41 -10.89 9.75 18.83
N VAL A 42 -9.85 9.72 18.00
CA VAL A 42 -9.94 10.00 16.56
C VAL A 42 -9.22 8.96 15.71
N GLU A 43 -9.83 8.61 14.58
CA GLU A 43 -9.28 7.74 13.54
C GLU A 43 -9.12 8.52 12.23
N LEU A 44 -7.87 8.66 11.75
CA LEU A 44 -7.55 9.21 10.45
C LEU A 44 -7.26 8.10 9.44
N LYS A 45 -7.97 8.10 8.31
CA LYS A 45 -7.82 7.10 7.24
C LYS A 45 -7.30 7.72 5.96
N VAL A 46 -6.28 7.11 5.37
CA VAL A 46 -5.87 7.38 3.98
C VAL A 46 -6.67 6.47 3.05
N VAL A 47 -7.52 7.07 2.22
CA VAL A 47 -8.48 6.38 1.36
C VAL A 47 -8.16 6.60 -0.11
N ALA A 48 -8.25 5.55 -0.93
CA ALA A 48 -7.96 5.65 -2.36
C ALA A 48 -9.03 6.45 -3.14
N ASN A 49 -8.60 7.36 -4.01
CA ASN A 49 -9.52 8.14 -4.87
C ASN A 49 -10.05 7.33 -6.06
N GLU A 50 -9.26 6.37 -6.52
CA GLU A 50 -9.54 5.55 -7.68
C GLU A 50 -9.19 4.10 -7.40
N ARG A 51 -9.73 3.20 -8.22
CA ARG A 51 -9.30 1.81 -8.26
C ARG A 51 -7.87 1.74 -8.80
N VAL A 52 -6.97 1.17 -8.00
CA VAL A 52 -5.54 1.18 -8.28
C VAL A 52 -4.87 -0.10 -7.78
N LEU A 53 -3.82 -0.50 -8.47
CA LEU A 53 -2.91 -1.53 -7.98
C LEU A 53 -1.69 -0.87 -7.33
N MET A 54 -1.52 -1.07 -6.04
CA MET A 54 -0.42 -0.48 -5.26
C MET A 54 0.63 -1.53 -4.96
N ARG A 55 1.87 -1.30 -5.41
CA ARG A 55 2.98 -2.23 -5.18
C ARG A 55 3.39 -2.26 -3.70
N ASP A 56 3.90 -3.39 -3.25
CA ASP A 56 4.50 -3.55 -1.92
C ASP A 56 5.57 -2.49 -1.60
N ASN A 57 6.40 -2.10 -2.58
CA ASN A 57 7.36 -0.99 -2.45
C ASN A 57 6.69 0.32 -2.06
N ALA A 58 5.52 0.61 -2.64
CA ALA A 58 4.80 1.85 -2.36
C ALA A 58 4.10 1.80 -1.00
N LEU A 59 3.59 0.63 -0.62
CA LEU A 59 3.03 0.39 0.73
C LEU A 59 4.09 0.53 1.81
N GLU A 60 5.30 -0.01 1.58
CA GLU A 60 6.41 0.14 2.54
C GLU A 60 6.90 1.60 2.62
N ALA A 61 6.98 2.30 1.48
CA ALA A 61 7.30 3.73 1.49
C ALA A 61 6.22 4.57 2.20
N LEU A 62 4.94 4.23 2.01
CA LEU A 62 3.81 4.84 2.71
C LEU A 62 3.96 4.63 4.23
N ARG A 63 4.22 3.40 4.65
CA ARG A 63 4.43 3.00 6.04
C ARG A 63 5.57 3.77 6.70
N ILE A 64 6.76 3.73 6.09
CA ILE A 64 7.96 4.39 6.62
C ILE A 64 7.72 5.90 6.72
N SER A 65 7.14 6.50 5.69
CA SER A 65 6.87 7.94 5.66
C SER A 65 5.86 8.36 6.74
N ALA A 66 4.79 7.59 6.94
CA ALA A 66 3.80 7.87 7.96
C ALA A 66 4.41 7.70 9.36
N ASN A 67 5.04 6.55 9.63
CA ASN A 67 5.63 6.24 10.93
C ASN A 67 6.72 7.24 11.34
N LYS A 68 7.62 7.62 10.42
CA LYS A 68 8.68 8.58 10.69
C LYS A 68 8.15 9.95 11.07
N ASN A 69 7.07 10.42 10.43
CA ASN A 69 6.51 11.73 10.73
C ASN A 69 5.63 11.70 11.99
N LEU A 70 4.86 10.63 12.21
CA LEU A 70 4.07 10.46 13.42
C LEU A 70 4.96 10.34 14.66
N SER A 71 5.99 9.49 14.61
CA SER A 71 6.95 9.35 15.72
C SER A 71 7.65 10.67 16.07
N ARG A 72 7.88 11.56 15.10
CA ARG A 72 8.51 12.86 15.33
C ARG A 72 7.57 13.92 15.91
N LYS A 73 6.29 13.90 15.54
CA LYS A 73 5.33 14.96 15.91
C LYS A 73 4.42 14.56 17.07
N VAL A 74 4.05 13.29 17.15
CA VAL A 74 3.07 12.73 18.11
C VAL A 74 3.77 11.89 19.19
N GLY A 75 4.97 11.36 18.94
CA GLY A 75 5.70 10.55 19.93
C GLY A 75 5.25 9.09 19.93
N SER A 76 4.72 8.59 21.05
CA SER A 76 4.23 7.21 21.21
C SER A 76 2.72 7.05 21.04
N ASP A 77 1.98 8.15 21.07
CA ASP A 77 0.54 8.16 21.33
C ASP A 77 -0.28 8.05 20.04
N TYR A 78 0.08 7.07 19.22
CA TYR A 78 -0.67 6.70 18.04
C TYR A 78 -0.63 5.19 17.80
N HIS A 79 -1.67 4.69 17.15
CA HIS A 79 -1.71 3.37 16.55
C HIS A 79 -1.76 3.51 15.03
N LEU A 80 -0.75 3.02 14.32
CA LEU A 80 -0.71 3.02 12.86
C LEU A 80 -0.89 1.62 12.31
N LYS A 81 -1.86 1.44 11.41
CA LYS A 81 -2.19 0.17 10.77
C LYS A 81 -2.29 0.29 9.26
N ILE A 82 -1.54 -0.54 8.53
CA ILE A 82 -1.77 -0.77 7.10
C ILE A 82 -2.91 -1.77 6.97
N VAL A 83 -4.01 -1.33 6.37
CA VAL A 83 -5.23 -2.13 6.25
C VAL A 83 -5.14 -3.11 5.07
N VAL A 84 -4.41 -2.74 4.02
CA VAL A 84 -4.34 -3.51 2.77
C VAL A 84 -3.16 -4.48 2.74
N TYR A 85 -3.40 -5.69 2.24
CA TYR A 85 -2.36 -6.70 2.08
C TYR A 85 -2.06 -7.00 0.60
N PRO A 86 -0.78 -7.16 0.21
CA PRO A 86 -0.41 -7.38 -1.18
C PRO A 86 -0.60 -8.85 -1.60
N HIS A 87 -1.83 -9.21 -1.97
CA HIS A 87 -2.17 -10.55 -2.46
C HIS A 87 -1.81 -10.78 -3.93
N HIS A 88 -1.86 -9.74 -4.76
CA HIS A 88 -1.69 -9.88 -6.20
C HIS A 88 -0.21 -10.04 -6.57
N ILE A 89 0.08 -10.99 -7.44
CA ILE A 89 1.42 -11.30 -7.91
C ILE A 89 1.65 -10.69 -9.29
N LEU A 90 2.71 -9.89 -9.39
CA LEU A 90 3.12 -9.21 -10.60
C LEU A 90 4.02 -10.09 -11.46
N ARG A 91 3.72 -10.15 -12.75
CA ARG A 91 4.53 -10.82 -13.76
C ARG A 91 5.02 -9.82 -14.79
N GLU A 92 6.26 -10.02 -15.24
CA GLU A 92 6.87 -9.22 -16.29
C GLU A 92 7.60 -10.14 -17.27
N HIS A 93 7.34 -9.92 -18.56
CA HIS A 93 8.17 -10.48 -19.61
C HIS A 93 9.43 -9.61 -19.74
N LYS A 94 10.57 -10.11 -19.26
CA LYS A 94 11.84 -9.39 -19.34
C LYS A 94 12.42 -9.58 -20.73
N TYR A 95 12.12 -8.65 -21.63
CA TYR A 95 12.75 -8.59 -22.95
C TYR A 95 14.09 -7.86 -22.85
N MET A 96 15.19 -8.51 -23.24
CA MET A 96 16.52 -7.88 -23.29
C MET A 96 16.68 -7.16 -24.63
N THR A 97 16.68 -5.83 -24.60
CA THR A 97 17.02 -5.00 -25.76
C THR A 97 18.53 -4.77 -25.79
N GLY A 98 19.29 -5.67 -26.41
CA GLY A 98 20.71 -5.50 -26.72
C GLY A 98 20.95 -5.71 -28.22
N ALA A 99 21.75 -4.84 -28.85
CA ALA A 99 22.20 -5.02 -30.23
C ALA A 99 23.40 -5.99 -30.24
N GLY A 100 23.15 -7.28 -30.42
CA GLY A 100 24.18 -8.32 -30.45
C GLY A 100 23.61 -9.68 -30.85
N ALA A 101 24.45 -10.55 -31.42
CA ALA A 101 24.06 -11.81 -32.05
C ALA A 101 23.51 -12.88 -31.07
N ASP A 102 23.80 -12.77 -29.76
CA ASP A 102 23.25 -13.65 -28.73
C ASP A 102 21.89 -13.15 -28.22
N ARG A 103 20.88 -13.31 -29.08
CA ARG A 103 19.48 -13.11 -28.69
C ARG A 103 19.02 -14.28 -27.81
N LEU A 104 19.30 -14.23 -26.51
CA LEU A 104 18.73 -15.14 -25.49
C LEU A 104 17.24 -14.80 -25.17
N SER A 105 16.50 -14.27 -26.14
CA SER A 105 15.13 -13.79 -25.94
C SER A 105 14.28 -14.13 -27.16
N ASP A 106 13.30 -15.01 -26.99
CA ASP A 106 12.44 -15.58 -28.05
C ASP A 106 11.39 -14.60 -28.63
N GLY A 107 11.65 -13.29 -28.59
CA GLY A 107 10.67 -12.29 -29.00
C GLY A 107 9.43 -12.28 -28.10
N MET A 108 8.26 -12.55 -28.70
CA MET A 108 6.97 -12.64 -27.99
C MET A 108 6.51 -14.08 -27.72
N SER A 109 7.29 -15.08 -28.15
CA SER A 109 7.02 -16.48 -27.82
C SER A 109 7.12 -16.67 -26.30
N HIS A 110 6.14 -17.34 -25.70
CA HIS A 110 6.04 -17.53 -24.23
C HIS A 110 6.07 -16.22 -23.40
N ALA A 111 5.44 -15.15 -23.89
CA ALA A 111 5.40 -13.82 -23.26
C ALA A 111 4.62 -13.69 -21.93
N PHE A 112 4.25 -14.80 -21.28
CA PHE A 112 3.51 -14.77 -20.00
C PHE A 112 4.30 -14.13 -18.86
N GLY A 113 5.63 -14.20 -18.93
CA GLY A 113 6.53 -13.51 -18.03
C GLY A 113 6.81 -14.26 -16.71
N LYS A 114 7.86 -13.81 -16.05
CA LYS A 114 8.32 -14.35 -14.76
C LYS A 114 7.72 -13.52 -13.63
N VAL A 115 7.59 -14.13 -12.46
CA VAL A 115 7.12 -13.42 -11.27
C VAL A 115 8.19 -12.43 -10.80
N VAL A 116 7.79 -11.20 -10.47
CA VAL A 116 8.74 -10.13 -10.09
C VAL A 116 8.40 -9.45 -8.77
N GLY A 117 7.13 -9.38 -8.37
CA GLY A 117 6.78 -8.69 -7.13
C GLY A 117 5.32 -8.86 -6.73
N ARG A 118 4.89 -8.10 -5.73
CA ARG A 118 3.52 -8.15 -5.21
C ARG A 118 2.87 -6.78 -5.20
N ALA A 119 1.55 -6.78 -5.21
CA ALA A 119 0.75 -5.58 -5.11
C ALA A 119 -0.58 -5.85 -4.39
N ALA A 120 -1.13 -4.81 -3.79
CA ALA A 120 -2.49 -4.77 -3.29
C ALA A 120 -3.41 -4.21 -4.39
N ALA A 121 -4.51 -4.90 -4.65
CA ALA A 121 -5.60 -4.35 -5.44
C ALA A 121 -6.51 -3.55 -4.51
N ILE A 122 -6.62 -2.26 -4.76
CA ILE A 122 -7.33 -1.31 -3.90
C ILE A 122 -8.49 -0.72 -4.70
N ASN A 123 -9.69 -0.78 -4.14
CA ASN A 123 -10.88 -0.18 -4.73
C ASN A 123 -10.99 1.30 -4.38
N LYS A 124 -11.74 2.05 -5.19
CA LYS A 124 -12.08 3.44 -4.87
C LYS A 124 -12.81 3.48 -3.53
N GLY A 125 -12.43 4.41 -2.64
CA GLY A 125 -13.04 4.54 -1.32
C GLY A 125 -12.51 3.56 -0.27
N GLN A 126 -11.62 2.62 -0.64
CA GLN A 126 -11.04 1.69 0.32
C GLN A 126 -9.92 2.36 1.14
N ALA A 127 -9.92 2.13 2.46
CA ALA A 127 -8.87 2.57 3.36
C ALA A 127 -7.59 1.76 3.12
N ILE A 128 -6.47 2.46 2.96
CA ILE A 128 -5.13 1.90 2.74
C ILE A 128 -4.38 1.82 4.07
N LEU A 129 -4.47 2.90 4.85
CA LEU A 129 -3.77 3.10 6.10
C LEU A 129 -4.72 3.80 7.07
N SER A 130 -4.73 3.33 8.32
CA SER A 130 -5.47 3.94 9.43
C SER A 130 -4.49 4.37 10.51
N VAL A 131 -4.78 5.51 11.14
CA VAL A 131 -4.06 6.04 12.31
C VAL A 131 -5.09 6.39 13.36
N LYS A 132 -4.97 5.82 14.55
CA LYS A 132 -5.72 6.26 15.73
C LYS A 132 -4.83 7.13 16.61
N THR A 133 -5.36 8.21 17.15
CA THR A 133 -4.66 9.11 18.08
C THR A 133 -5.67 9.91 18.91
N PHE A 134 -5.18 10.62 19.92
CA PHE A 134 -5.99 11.51 20.77
C PHE A 134 -6.37 12.79 20.02
N ALA A 135 -7.45 13.46 20.46
CA ALA A 135 -7.96 14.67 19.84
C ALA A 135 -6.91 15.80 19.73
N GLU A 136 -6.00 15.89 20.70
CA GLU A 136 -4.92 16.89 20.75
C GLU A 136 -3.92 16.75 19.59
N ASN A 137 -3.72 15.51 19.09
CA ASN A 137 -2.69 15.19 18.11
C ASN A 137 -3.21 15.12 16.66
N VAL A 138 -4.47 15.48 16.43
CA VAL A 138 -5.13 15.35 15.12
C VAL A 138 -4.43 16.19 14.05
N GLU A 139 -4.05 17.43 14.35
CA GLU A 139 -3.37 18.31 13.39
C GLU A 139 -2.00 17.74 12.97
N ASN A 140 -1.21 17.32 13.96
CA ASN A 140 0.08 16.69 13.77
C ASN A 140 -0.02 15.40 12.94
N ALA A 141 -1.02 14.57 13.24
CA ALA A 141 -1.30 13.35 12.49
C ALA A 141 -1.76 13.66 11.05
N MET A 142 -2.58 14.69 10.85
CA MET A 142 -3.03 15.12 9.53
C MET A 142 -1.85 15.56 8.66
N GLU A 143 -0.91 16.32 9.21
CA GLU A 143 0.30 16.73 8.49
C GLU A 143 1.20 15.54 8.14
N ALA A 144 1.38 14.60 9.07
CA ALA A 144 2.13 13.37 8.80
C ALA A 144 1.50 12.56 7.65
N LEU A 145 0.17 12.44 7.65
CA LEU A 145 -0.58 11.75 6.62
C LEU A 145 -0.60 12.50 5.28
N LYS A 146 -0.55 13.83 5.25
CA LYS A 146 -0.40 14.62 4.01
C LYS A 146 0.88 14.22 3.27
N VAL A 147 2.00 14.05 3.99
CA VAL A 147 3.26 13.59 3.40
C VAL A 147 3.16 12.15 2.93
N ALA A 148 2.59 11.25 3.76
CA ALA A 148 2.45 9.84 3.43
C ALA A 148 1.55 9.62 2.19
N ARG A 149 0.44 10.37 2.08
CA ARG A 149 -0.51 10.34 0.95
C ARG A 149 0.18 10.47 -0.41
N SER A 150 1.28 11.22 -0.51
CA SER A 150 2.06 11.37 -1.75
C SER A 150 2.61 10.05 -2.32
N LYS A 151 2.71 9.00 -1.49
CA LYS A 151 3.20 7.67 -1.89
C LYS A 151 2.11 6.82 -2.54
N VAL A 152 0.84 7.23 -2.46
CA VAL A 152 -0.28 6.49 -3.04
C VAL A 152 -0.39 6.78 -4.54
N PRO A 153 -0.33 5.75 -5.40
CA PRO A 153 -0.55 5.93 -6.84
C PRO A 153 -1.97 6.43 -7.11
N LYS A 154 -2.12 7.35 -8.08
CA LYS A 154 -3.40 7.99 -8.46
C LYS A 154 -4.06 8.81 -7.34
N GLY A 155 -3.33 9.12 -6.28
CA GLY A 155 -3.79 9.96 -5.19
C GLY A 155 -4.77 9.27 -4.24
N ALA A 156 -4.84 9.84 -3.04
CA ALA A 156 -5.76 9.44 -1.99
C ALA A 156 -6.48 10.66 -1.42
N LYS A 157 -7.39 10.46 -0.45
CA LYS A 157 -7.96 11.48 0.44
C LYS A 157 -7.70 11.06 1.87
N ILE A 158 -7.71 12.01 2.78
CA ILE A 158 -7.64 11.74 4.22
C ILE A 158 -9.04 11.97 4.76
N LEU A 159 -9.60 10.94 5.41
CA LEU A 159 -10.87 11.04 6.14
C LEU A 159 -10.55 11.04 7.63
N VAL A 160 -11.25 11.89 8.38
CA VAL A 160 -11.17 11.96 9.84
C VAL A 160 -12.51 11.46 10.36
N ALA A 161 -12.48 10.53 11.31
CA ALA A 161 -13.67 10.01 11.97
C ALA A 161 -13.45 10.03 13.48
N THR A 162 -14.42 10.55 14.21
CA THR A 162 -14.43 10.49 15.68
C THR A 162 -14.83 9.09 16.11
N LEU A 163 -14.10 8.49 17.06
CA LEU A 163 -14.33 7.13 17.54
C LEU A 163 -15.42 7.07 18.63
N ALA A 164 -15.62 8.15 19.39
CA ALA A 164 -16.60 8.22 20.48
C ALA A 164 -18.07 8.00 20.04
N GLU A 165 -18.42 8.25 18.78
CA GLU A 165 -19.80 8.14 18.28
C GLU A 165 -20.16 6.73 17.79
N LYS A 166 -19.17 5.87 17.49
CA LYS A 166 -19.42 4.54 16.90
C LYS A 166 -20.01 3.51 17.86
N ASN A 167 -19.90 3.72 19.17
CA ASN A 167 -20.46 2.79 20.16
C ASN A 167 -21.99 2.95 20.37
N LYS A 168 -22.67 3.83 19.61
CA LYS A 168 -24.12 4.04 19.72
C LYS A 168 -24.97 3.48 18.56
N GLU A 169 -24.35 2.98 17.49
CA GLU A 169 -25.08 2.49 16.29
C GLU A 169 -24.90 0.99 16.04
N SER A 170 -24.57 0.20 17.07
CA SER A 170 -24.52 -1.27 17.01
C SER A 170 -25.62 -1.90 17.84
#